data_AF-A0AAW6KKC0-F1
#
_entry.id   AF-A0AAW6KKC0-F1
#
_cell.length_a   1.000
_cell.length_b   1.000
_cell.length_c   1.000
_cell.angle_alpha   90.00
_cell.angle_beta   90.00
_cell.angle_gamma   90.00
#
_symmetry.space_group_name_H-M   'P 1'
#
loop_
_entity.id
_entity.type
_entity.pdbx_description
1 polymer ?
#
loop_
_entity_poly.entity_id
_entity_poly.type
_entity_poly.pdbx_seq_one_letter_code
_entity_poly.pdbx_strand_id
1 'polypeptide(L)' 'MLSEKTMQIVKSTAPVLKEKGTEITTCFYKRMFNAHPELKNIFNMSRQQTGGQPKALAFTVL' A
#
# COMPACT_ATOMS: atom_id res chain seq x y z
N MET A 1 3.94 -6.86 -21.56
CA MET A 1 3.74 -8.09 -20.76
C MET A 1 4.96 -8.30 -19.89
N LEU A 2 4.79 -8.75 -18.64
CA LEU A 2 5.90 -9.02 -17.73
C LEU A 2 6.69 -10.24 -18.20
N SER A 3 8.01 -10.25 -17.97
CA SER A 3 8.83 -11.44 -18.24
C SER A 3 8.50 -12.56 -17.25
N GLU A 4 8.71 -13.82 -17.64
CA GLU A 4 8.51 -14.97 -16.75
C GLU A 4 9.33 -14.86 -15.46
N LYS A 5 10.58 -14.39 -15.57
CA LYS A 5 11.45 -14.14 -14.43
C LYS A 5 10.84 -13.12 -13.46
N THR A 6 10.30 -12.02 -13.98
CA THR A 6 9.62 -11.01 -13.15
C THR A 6 8.37 -11.59 -12.49
N MET A 7 7.58 -12.38 -13.22
CA MET A 7 6.38 -13.01 -12.67
C MET A 7 6.71 -14.00 -11.55
N GLN A 8 7.80 -14.76 -11.66
CA GLN A 8 8.25 -15.66 -10.60
C GLN A 8 8.68 -14.90 -9.34
N ILE A 9 9.42 -13.80 -9.49
CA ILE A 9 9.84 -12.96 -8.36
C ILE A 9 8.62 -12.37 -7.64
N VAL A 10 7.64 -11.86 -8.41
CA VAL A 10 6.42 -11.30 -7.81
C VAL A 10 5.65 -12.37 -7.02
N LYS A 11 5.47 -13.57 -7.60
CA LYS A 11 4.77 -14.68 -6.93
C LYS A 11 5.49 -15.15 -5.67
N SER A 12 6.82 -15.25 -5.70
CA SER A 12 7.60 -15.73 -4.54
C SER A 12 7.66 -14.71 -3.40
N THR A 13 7.52 -13.41 -3.69
CA THR A 13 7.59 -12.35 -2.68
C THR A 13 6.22 -11.89 -2.15
N ALA A 14 5.13 -12.20 -2.85
CA ALA A 14 3.77 -11.84 -2.45
C ALA A 14 3.39 -12.26 -1.01
N PRO A 15 3.73 -13.47 -0.51
CA PRO A 15 3.39 -13.85 0.87
C PRO A 15 4.02 -12.94 1.92
N VAL A 16 5.29 -12.56 1.74
CA VAL A 16 6.01 -11.66 2.65
C VAL A 16 5.40 -10.26 2.62
N LEU A 17 5.03 -9.78 1.43
CA LEU A 17 4.30 -8.52 1.30
C LEU A 17 2.95 -8.57 2.00
N LYS A 18 2.26 -9.72 2.02
CA LYS A 18 0.96 -9.88 2.70
C LYS A 18 1.08 -9.75 4.21
N GLU A 19 2.09 -10.38 4.80
CA GLU A 19 2.37 -10.24 6.23
C GLU A 19 2.72 -8.81 6.62
N LYS A 20 3.47 -8.10 5.76
CA LYS A 20 3.93 -6.73 5.99
C LYS A 20 3.08 -5.64 5.35
N GLY A 21 1.96 -6.01 4.73
CA GLY A 21 1.20 -5.11 3.86
C GLY A 21 0.69 -3.88 4.59
N THR A 22 0.21 -4.05 5.83
CA THR A 22 -0.28 -2.93 6.65
C THR A 22 0.85 -1.99 7.07
N GLU A 23 2.03 -2.50 7.41
CA GLU A 23 3.19 -1.66 7.77
C GLU A 23 3.65 -0.84 6.55
N ILE A 24 3.72 -1.49 5.38
CA ILE A 24 4.12 -0.86 4.12
C ILE A 24 3.13 0.24 3.73
N THR A 25 1.82 -0.04 3.73
CA THR A 25 0.82 0.95 3.32
C THR A 25 0.69 2.10 4.31
N THR A 26 0.90 1.84 5.60
CA THR A 26 0.97 2.90 6.62
C THR A 26 2.15 3.84 6.35
N CYS A 27 3.34 3.27 6.09
CA CYS A 27 4.53 4.05 5.72
C CYS A 27 4.31 4.82 4.41
N PHE A 28 3.69 4.20 3.41
CA PHE A 28 3.33 4.83 2.15
C PHE A 28 2.47 6.08 2.35
N TYR A 29 1.35 5.96 3.06
CA TYR A 29 0.46 7.11 3.28
C TYR A 29 1.11 8.22 4.10
N LYS A 30 1.93 7.87 5.09
CA LYS A 30 2.71 8.85 5.86
C LYS A 30 3.67 9.63 4.95
N ARG A 31 4.44 8.93 4.10
CA ARG A 31 5.39 9.57 3.17
C ARG A 31 4.67 10.39 2.10
N MET A 32 3.59 9.85 1.53
CA MET A 32 2.80 10.50 0.49
C MET A 32 2.21 11.82 0.97
N PHE A 33 1.56 11.86 2.14
CA PHE A 33 0.97 13.11 2.65
C PHE A 33 1.97 14.11 3.22
N ASN A 34 3.18 13.66 3.56
CA ASN A 34 4.26 14.55 3.95
C ASN A 34 4.88 15.24 2.73
N ALA A 35 5.09 14.49 1.64
CA ALA A 35 5.64 15.03 0.40
C ALA A 35 4.59 15.80 -0.41
N HIS A 36 3.34 15.36 -0.36
CA HIS A 36 2.20 15.89 -1.12
C HIS A 36 0.99 16.16 -0.21
N PRO A 37 1.02 17.24 0.59
CA PRO A 37 -0.08 17.60 1.48
C PRO A 37 -1.41 17.85 0.75
N GLU A 38 -1.36 18.28 -0.52
CA GLU A 38 -2.53 18.53 -1.37
C GLU A 38 -3.41 17.28 -1.56
N LEU A 39 -2.81 16.08 -1.49
CA LEU A 39 -3.55 14.82 -1.61
C LEU A 39 -4.47 14.59 -0.41
N LYS A 40 -4.27 15.25 0.74
CA LYS A 40 -5.19 15.15 1.89
C LYS A 40 -6.62 15.61 1.56
N ASN A 41 -6.79 16.45 0.54
CA ASN A 41 -8.10 16.93 0.08
C ASN A 41 -8.78 15.95 -0.90
N ILE A 42 -8.02 15.03 -1.49
CA ILE A 42 -8.52 14.01 -2.43
C ILE A 42 -8.83 12.72 -1.67
N PHE A 43 -8.05 12.40 -0.65
CA PHE A 43 -8.17 11.17 0.13
C PHE A 43 -9.08 11.39 1.36
N ASN A 44 -9.86 10.37 1.74
CA ASN A 44 -10.73 10.43 2.91
C ASN A 44 -9.92 10.26 4.21
N MET A 45 -9.53 11.38 4.82
CA MET A 45 -8.70 11.42 6.02
C MET A 45 -9.35 10.79 7.27
N SER A 46 -10.68 10.74 7.34
CA SER A 46 -11.41 10.08 8.44
C SER A 46 -11.23 8.55 8.42
N ARG A 47 -11.23 7.94 7.22
CA ARG A 47 -10.88 6.52 7.04
C ARG A 47 -9.38 6.22 7.19
N GLN A 48 -8.53 7.26 7.06
CA GLN A 48 -7.10 7.14 7.29
C GLN A 48 -6.76 7.06 8.79
N GLN A 49 -7.39 7.89 9.63
CA GLN A 49 -7.16 7.88 11.09
C GLN A 49 -7.64 6.58 11.76
N THR A 50 -8.67 5.95 11.21
CA THR A 50 -9.20 4.67 11.71
C THR A 50 -8.42 3.44 11.19
N GLY A 51 -7.42 3.64 10.31
CA GLY A 51 -6.59 2.55 9.76
C GLY A 51 -7.31 1.65 8.75
N GLY A 52 -8.52 2.01 8.31
CA GLY A 52 -9.27 1.25 7.31
C GLY A 52 -8.66 1.35 5.91
N GLN A 53 -8.12 2.51 5.56
CA GLN A 53 -7.56 2.76 4.22
C GLN A 53 -6.19 2.09 3.96
N PRO A 54 -5.22 2.08 4.90
CA PRO A 54 -3.97 1.33 4.74
C PRO A 54 -4.22 -0.17 4.60
N LYS A 55 -5.19 -0.71 5.36
CA LYS A 55 -5.60 -2.11 5.24
C LYS A 55 -6.23 -2.39 3.88
N ALA A 56 -7.19 -1.58 3.44
CA ALA A 56 -7.86 -1.78 2.15
C ALA A 56 -6.87 -1.77 0.96
N LEU A 57 -5.91 -0.83 0.94
CA LEU A 57 -4.88 -0.80 -0.10
C LEU A 57 -3.96 -2.03 -0.04
N ALA A 58 -3.56 -2.45 1.18
CA ALA A 58 -2.72 -3.63 1.35
C ALA A 58 -3.42 -4.89 0.81
N PHE A 59 -4.70 -5.09 1.12
CA PHE A 59 -5.47 -6.25 0.66
C PHE A 59 -5.89 -6.19 -0.82
N THR A 60 -5.81 -5.04 -1.49
CA THR A 60 -6.15 -4.94 -2.94
C THR A 60 -4.98 -5.35 -3.83
N VAL A 61 -3.74 -5.20 -3.35
CA VAL A 61 -2.52 -5.47 -4.12
C VAL A 61 -2.02 -6.91 -3.95
N LEU A 62 -2.52 -7.63 -2.93
CA LEU A 62 -2.03 -8.93 -2.47
C LEU A 62 -3.07 -10.04 -2.60
#